data_AF-A0A1M4W8R7-F1
#
_entry.id   AF-A0A1M4W8R7-F1
#
_cell.length_a   1.000
_cell.length_b   1.000
_cell.length_c   1.000
_cell.angle_alpha   90.00
_cell.angle_beta   90.00
_cell.angle_gamma   90.00
#
_symmetry.space_group_name_H-M   'P 1'
#
loop_
_entity.id
_entity.type
_entity.pdbx_description
1 polymer ?
#
loop_
_entity_poly.entity_id
_entity_poly.type
_entity_poly.pdbx_seq_one_letter_code
_entity_poly.pdbx_strand_id
1 'polypeptide(L)'
;MKRLFESLLAGIILFSILITFFRYGHKVLERKSTYIDLKENWQVTFDGINYITQDIHIRSVLGEKEKQDKIVKFSRSFYLTDSLKNENLALSIGGIPLGHKVYINGHLIGESPFDDFIYNDWNARYTYFIPMEFINLNGENKIDIYMKSSYEYGSSQEIFIGKANDLIKKDKFMNSYFMSIYFSLALINFIVAAYFVNMYRLNKFNLNYSPTKN
;
A
#
# COMPACT_ATOMS: atom_id res chain seq x y z
N MET A 1 -42.88 -5.81 10.31
CA MET A 1 -42.19 -4.61 9.80
C MET A 1 -40.70 -4.57 10.15
N LYS A 2 -40.29 -4.70 11.43
CA LYS A 2 -38.87 -4.59 11.84
C LYS A 2 -37.92 -5.58 11.12
N ARG A 3 -38.26 -6.87 11.08
CA ARG A 3 -37.49 -7.90 10.33
C ARG A 3 -37.39 -7.65 8.82
N LEU A 4 -38.41 -7.02 8.22
CA LEU A 4 -38.45 -6.73 6.79
C LEU A 4 -37.54 -5.54 6.43
N PHE A 5 -37.43 -4.57 7.35
CA PHE A 5 -36.51 -3.45 7.22
C PHE A 5 -35.05 -3.88 7.40
N GLU A 6 -34.77 -4.74 8.37
CA GLU A 6 -33.45 -5.31 8.62
C GLU A 6 -32.94 -6.14 7.43
N SER A 7 -33.80 -6.97 6.83
CA SER A 7 -33.43 -7.75 5.63
C SER A 7 -33.22 -6.89 4.39
N LEU A 8 -34.02 -5.82 4.21
CA LEU A 8 -33.85 -4.87 3.11
C LEU A 8 -32.54 -4.09 3.25
N LEU A 9 -32.19 -3.66 4.46
CA LEU A 9 -30.96 -2.93 4.76
C LEU A 9 -29.72 -3.79 4.51
N ALA A 10 -29.75 -5.05 4.95
CA ALA A 10 -28.70 -6.01 4.68
C ALA A 10 -28.54 -6.27 3.16
N GLY A 11 -29.65 -6.37 2.43
CA GLY A 11 -29.66 -6.53 0.97
C GLY A 11 -29.01 -5.35 0.23
N ILE A 12 -29.33 -4.11 0.62
CA ILE A 12 -28.74 -2.90 0.03
C ILE A 12 -27.24 -2.82 0.31
N ILE A 13 -26.80 -3.16 1.53
CA ILE A 13 -25.38 -3.20 1.90
C ILE A 13 -24.64 -4.23 1.04
N LEU A 14 -25.14 -5.47 0.97
CA LEU A 14 -24.52 -6.54 0.17
C LEU A 14 -24.46 -6.18 -1.31
N PHE A 15 -25.53 -5.60 -1.85
CA PHE A 15 -25.59 -5.18 -3.26
C PHE A 15 -24.59 -4.06 -3.57
N SER A 16 -24.43 -3.08 -2.67
CA SER A 16 -23.48 -1.98 -2.82
C SER A 16 -22.02 -2.47 -2.79
N ILE A 17 -21.73 -3.42 -1.89
CA ILE A 17 -20.43 -4.10 -1.84
C ILE A 17 -20.19 -4.85 -3.16
N LEU A 18 -21.14 -5.69 -3.58
CA LEU A 18 -21.01 -6.51 -4.78
C LEU A 18 -20.81 -5.67 -6.06
N ILE A 19 -21.57 -4.58 -6.25
CA ILE A 19 -21.38 -3.68 -7.39
C ILE A 19 -19.98 -3.06 -7.41
N THR A 20 -19.48 -2.66 -6.24
CA THR A 20 -18.14 -2.08 -6.13
C THR A 20 -17.09 -3.13 -6.51
N PHE A 21 -17.18 -4.34 -5.96
CA PHE A 21 -16.27 -5.43 -6.34
C PHE A 21 -16.38 -5.81 -7.83
N PHE A 22 -17.59 -5.88 -8.41
CA PHE A 22 -17.79 -6.22 -9.82
C PHE A 22 -17.25 -5.16 -10.77
N ARG A 23 -17.52 -3.88 -10.50
CA ARG A 23 -17.12 -2.74 -11.35
C ARG A 23 -15.60 -2.61 -11.44
N TYR A 24 -14.89 -2.95 -10.38
CA TYR A 24 -13.43 -2.85 -10.33
C TYR A 24 -12.72 -4.17 -10.63
N GLY A 25 -13.31 -5.32 -10.31
CA GLY A 25 -12.72 -6.65 -10.54
C GLY A 25 -12.40 -6.93 -12.01
N HIS A 26 -13.26 -6.52 -12.93
CA HIS A 26 -13.01 -6.73 -14.37
C HIS A 26 -11.82 -5.92 -14.90
N LYS A 27 -11.53 -4.75 -14.32
CA LYS A 27 -10.40 -3.90 -14.74
C LYS A 27 -9.06 -4.34 -14.19
N VAL A 28 -9.05 -5.08 -13.07
CA VAL A 28 -7.83 -5.64 -12.46
C VAL A 28 -7.23 -6.75 -13.33
N LEU A 29 -8.06 -7.51 -14.04
CA LEU A 29 -7.65 -8.71 -14.81
C LEU A 29 -6.97 -8.42 -16.16
N GLU A 30 -7.01 -7.19 -16.66
CA GLU A 30 -6.76 -6.91 -18.09
C GLU A 30 -5.33 -6.47 -18.48
N ARG A 31 -4.32 -6.47 -17.59
CA ARG A 31 -2.99 -5.96 -17.99
C ARG A 31 -1.83 -6.88 -17.65
N LYS A 32 -1.42 -7.67 -18.65
CA LYS A 32 -0.04 -8.17 -18.76
C LYS A 32 0.88 -6.99 -19.16
N SER A 33 1.25 -6.16 -18.20
CA SER A 33 2.35 -5.21 -18.40
C SER A 33 3.67 -5.97 -18.25
N THR A 34 4.63 -5.74 -19.13
CA THR A 34 5.99 -6.24 -18.93
C THR A 34 6.67 -5.39 -17.86
N TYR A 35 7.06 -6.01 -16.76
CA TYR A 35 7.80 -5.38 -15.67
C TYR A 35 8.96 -6.27 -15.23
N ILE A 36 9.95 -5.64 -14.59
CA ILE A 36 11.02 -6.31 -13.87
C ILE A 36 10.55 -6.42 -12.42
N ASP A 37 10.23 -7.64 -11.99
CA ASP A 37 9.82 -7.92 -10.62
C ASP A 37 11.04 -7.83 -9.69
N LEU A 38 10.96 -6.94 -8.70
CA LEU A 38 11.98 -6.72 -7.71
C LEU A 38 11.63 -7.34 -6.34
N LYS A 39 10.91 -8.47 -6.28
CA LYS A 39 10.52 -9.11 -5.01
C LYS A 39 11.66 -9.74 -4.20
N GLU A 40 12.52 -10.52 -4.86
CA GLU A 40 13.51 -11.40 -4.20
C GLU A 40 14.96 -10.92 -4.37
N ASN A 41 15.94 -11.67 -3.84
CA ASN A 41 17.37 -11.45 -4.11
C ASN A 41 17.92 -10.06 -3.73
N TRP A 42 17.42 -9.46 -2.65
CA TRP A 42 17.98 -8.23 -2.10
C TRP A 42 19.09 -8.54 -1.12
N GLN A 43 20.22 -7.86 -1.26
CA GLN A 43 21.27 -7.79 -0.26
C GLN A 43 20.92 -6.70 0.74
N VAL A 44 20.70 -7.09 2.00
CA VAL A 44 20.25 -6.19 3.06
C VAL A 44 21.38 -5.92 4.03
N THR A 45 21.62 -4.64 4.30
CA THR A 45 22.57 -4.19 5.31
C THR A 45 21.96 -3.30 6.36
N PHE A 46 22.39 -3.50 7.61
CA PHE A 46 21.99 -2.72 8.77
C PHE A 46 23.19 -1.90 9.21
N ASP A 47 23.08 -0.58 9.14
CA ASP A 47 24.16 0.37 9.45
C ASP A 47 25.49 0.04 8.76
N GLY A 48 25.42 -0.61 7.58
CA GLY A 48 26.58 -0.98 6.77
C GLY A 48 27.32 -2.27 7.15
N ILE A 49 26.87 -3.03 8.17
CA ILE A 49 27.72 -4.07 8.79
C ILE A 49 27.32 -5.53 8.45
N ASN A 50 26.10 -5.80 7.95
CA ASN A 50 25.64 -7.18 7.70
C ASN A 50 25.16 -7.38 6.27
N TYR A 51 25.40 -8.53 5.63
CA TYR A 51 24.82 -8.88 4.33
C TYR A 51 23.94 -10.12 4.48
N ILE A 52 22.63 -9.92 4.46
CA ILE A 52 21.66 -11.02 4.39
C ILE A 52 20.96 -10.92 3.03
N THR A 53 20.91 -12.03 2.30
CA THR A 53 20.08 -12.11 1.08
C THR A 53 18.66 -12.48 1.47
N GLN A 54 17.69 -11.64 1.12
CA GLN A 54 16.28 -11.88 1.43
C GLN A 54 15.35 -11.22 0.41
N ASP A 55 14.05 -11.50 0.56
CA ASP A 55 13.01 -10.71 -0.07
C ASP A 55 12.91 -9.30 0.54
N ILE A 56 12.21 -8.41 -0.17
CA ILE A 56 11.94 -7.05 0.30
C ILE A 56 10.71 -6.96 1.20
N HIS A 57 10.07 -8.08 1.53
CA HIS A 57 8.84 -8.05 2.32
C HIS A 57 9.07 -7.50 3.72
N ILE A 58 8.04 -6.84 4.24
CA ILE A 58 8.09 -6.23 5.56
C ILE A 58 8.43 -7.27 6.63
N ARG A 59 9.33 -6.91 7.54
CA ARG A 59 9.73 -7.72 8.68
C ARG A 59 9.73 -6.84 9.92
N SER A 60 9.13 -7.37 10.98
CA SER A 60 9.18 -6.74 12.31
C SER A 60 10.36 -7.28 13.10
N VAL A 61 11.00 -6.37 13.81
CA VAL A 61 12.08 -6.65 14.74
C VAL A 61 11.45 -7.11 16.06
N LEU A 62 11.67 -8.38 16.43
CA LEU A 62 10.97 -9.03 17.54
C LEU A 62 11.63 -8.77 18.92
N GLY A 63 12.92 -8.41 18.96
CA GLY A 63 13.66 -8.20 20.20
C GLY A 63 13.77 -6.74 20.64
N GLU A 64 13.55 -6.44 21.92
CA GLU A 64 13.74 -5.08 22.47
C GLU A 64 15.15 -4.51 22.25
N LYS A 65 16.18 -5.36 22.27
CA LYS A 65 17.57 -4.95 21.99
C LYS A 65 17.81 -4.56 20.55
N GLU A 66 16.95 -5.01 19.65
CA GLU A 66 17.02 -4.75 18.21
C GLU A 66 16.15 -3.54 17.81
N LYS A 67 15.25 -3.07 18.70
CA LYS A 67 14.45 -1.83 18.56
C LYS A 67 15.35 -0.60 18.69
N GLN A 68 16.01 -0.23 17.62
CA GLN A 68 16.76 1.02 17.53
C GLN A 68 16.49 1.66 16.17
N ASP A 69 16.55 2.98 16.14
CA ASP A 69 16.54 3.76 14.91
C ASP A 69 17.79 3.43 14.10
N LYS A 70 17.58 2.68 13.02
CA LYS A 70 18.64 2.21 12.12
C LYS A 70 18.34 2.60 10.69
N ILE A 71 19.41 2.65 9.90
CA ILE A 71 19.28 2.72 8.45
C ILE A 71 19.47 1.30 7.90
N VAL A 72 18.44 0.82 7.21
CA VAL A 72 18.45 -0.45 6.50
C VAL A 72 18.61 -0.18 5.02
N LYS A 73 19.65 -0.73 4.41
CA LYS A 73 19.90 -0.62 2.98
C LYS A 73 19.55 -1.92 2.28
N PHE A 74 18.64 -1.87 1.33
CA PHE A 74 18.34 -2.92 0.37
C PHE A 74 19.07 -2.65 -0.93
N SER A 75 19.92 -3.58 -1.40
CA SER A 75 20.65 -3.48 -2.66
C SER A 75 20.29 -4.63 -3.58
N ARG A 76 20.02 -4.37 -4.86
CA ARG A 76 19.75 -5.43 -5.84
C ARG A 76 20.25 -5.06 -7.23
N SER A 77 20.81 -6.03 -7.93
CA SER A 77 21.13 -5.92 -9.35
C SER A 77 19.97 -6.35 -10.23
N PHE A 78 19.85 -5.73 -11.40
CA PHE A 78 18.88 -6.10 -12.43
C PHE A 78 19.39 -5.79 -13.84
N TYR A 79 18.80 -6.43 -14.83
CA TYR A 79 19.04 -6.18 -16.26
C TYR A 79 17.75 -5.74 -16.92
N LEU A 80 17.84 -4.82 -17.88
CA LEU A 80 16.68 -4.45 -18.69
C LEU A 80 16.33 -5.55 -19.68
N THR A 81 15.03 -5.85 -19.77
CA THR A 81 14.49 -6.66 -20.87
C THR A 81 14.41 -5.81 -22.14
N ASP A 82 14.48 -6.43 -23.32
CA ASP A 82 14.46 -5.71 -24.59
C ASP A 82 13.19 -4.83 -24.77
N SER A 83 12.07 -5.27 -24.19
CA SER A 83 10.81 -4.51 -24.19
C SER A 83 10.83 -3.20 -23.39
N LEU A 84 11.87 -2.97 -22.57
CA LEU A 84 11.99 -1.81 -21.68
C LEU A 84 13.15 -0.87 -22.06
N LYS A 85 14.08 -1.29 -22.94
CA LYS A 85 15.30 -0.52 -23.26
C LYS A 85 15.06 0.84 -23.93
N ASN A 86 13.91 1.06 -24.56
CA ASN A 86 13.56 2.31 -25.26
C ASN A 86 12.31 2.97 -24.69
N GLU A 87 11.96 2.64 -23.45
CA GLU A 87 10.75 3.12 -22.81
C GLU A 87 11.10 4.10 -21.70
N ASN A 88 10.20 5.04 -21.43
CA ASN A 88 10.28 5.83 -20.21
C ASN A 88 10.02 4.91 -19.03
N LEU A 89 10.98 4.78 -18.12
CA LEU A 89 10.91 3.86 -16.99
C LEU A 89 10.47 4.57 -15.72
N ALA A 90 9.75 3.84 -14.88
CA ALA A 90 9.52 4.23 -13.51
C ALA A 90 9.67 3.03 -12.58
N LEU A 91 10.03 3.32 -11.34
CA LEU A 91 10.03 2.39 -10.24
C LEU A 91 8.77 2.61 -9.42
N SER A 92 7.98 1.55 -9.23
CA SER A 92 6.89 1.52 -8.26
C SER A 92 7.41 0.92 -6.96
N ILE A 93 7.30 1.66 -5.86
CA ILE A 93 7.50 1.18 -4.49
C ILE A 93 6.30 1.56 -3.63
N GLY A 94 5.98 0.82 -2.58
CA GLY A 94 4.87 1.21 -1.72
C GLY A 94 4.79 0.42 -0.45
N GLY A 95 4.16 1.00 0.57
CA GLY A 95 4.03 0.34 1.87
C GLY A 95 5.36 0.17 2.59
N ILE A 96 6.25 1.16 2.44
CA ILE A 96 7.42 1.30 3.29
C ILE A 96 6.97 2.10 4.53
N PRO A 97 7.11 1.56 5.75
CA PRO A 97 6.53 2.16 6.96
C PRO A 97 7.01 3.58 7.29
N LEU A 98 8.31 3.83 7.10
CA LEU A 98 9.01 5.05 7.50
C LEU A 98 9.69 5.71 6.28
N GLY A 99 10.51 6.73 6.52
CA GLY A 99 11.23 7.45 5.47
C GLY A 99 12.17 6.55 4.64
N HIS A 100 12.27 6.83 3.34
CA HIS A 100 13.16 6.12 2.41
C HIS A 100 13.86 7.05 1.40
N LYS A 101 15.00 6.62 0.87
CA LYS A 101 15.71 7.19 -0.29
C LYS A 101 16.02 6.10 -1.30
N VAL A 102 15.84 6.39 -2.58
CA VAL A 102 16.05 5.41 -3.66
C VAL A 102 17.06 5.89 -4.67
N TYR A 103 18.00 5.01 -4.99
CA TYR A 103 19.07 5.27 -5.93
C TYR A 103 19.08 4.23 -7.05
N ILE A 104 19.41 4.67 -8.26
CA ILE A 104 19.71 3.82 -9.42
C ILE A 104 21.14 4.14 -9.87
N ASN A 105 21.98 3.11 -9.92
CA ASN A 105 23.40 3.24 -10.29
C ASN A 105 24.13 4.37 -9.53
N GLY A 106 23.75 4.59 -8.26
CA GLY A 106 24.31 5.64 -7.40
C GLY A 106 23.65 7.03 -7.51
N HIS A 107 22.71 7.23 -8.43
CA HIS A 107 21.97 8.49 -8.58
C HIS A 107 20.64 8.44 -7.82
N LEU A 108 20.36 9.46 -6.99
CA LEU A 108 19.08 9.59 -6.27
C LEU A 108 17.94 9.84 -7.26
N ILE A 109 16.90 9.02 -7.23
CA ILE A 109 15.72 9.16 -8.10
C ILE A 109 14.44 9.54 -7.32
N GLY A 110 14.45 9.43 -6.00
CA GLY A 110 13.29 9.75 -5.18
C GLY A 110 13.52 9.51 -3.70
N GLU A 111 12.74 10.22 -2.90
CA GLU A 111 12.73 10.10 -1.44
C GLU A 111 11.34 10.41 -0.88
N SER A 112 11.06 9.91 0.32
CA SER A 112 10.02 10.41 1.21
C SER A 112 10.70 11.24 2.32
N PRO A 113 9.97 11.85 3.28
CA PRO A 113 10.56 12.54 4.43
C PRO A 113 11.53 11.64 5.21
N PHE A 114 12.79 11.63 4.79
CA PHE A 114 13.77 10.69 5.29
C PHE A 114 14.34 11.13 6.62
N ASP A 115 14.41 12.43 6.93
CA ASP A 115 15.07 12.88 8.15
C ASP A 115 14.17 12.83 9.40
N ASP A 116 12.89 12.49 9.24
CA ASP A 116 11.92 12.34 10.34
C ASP A 116 11.67 10.87 10.69
N PHE A 117 11.99 10.43 11.91
CA PHE A 117 11.67 9.07 12.40
C PHE A 117 10.23 8.92 12.90
N ILE A 118 9.48 10.02 13.01
CA ILE A 118 8.05 10.03 13.37
C ILE A 118 7.19 9.88 12.12
N TYR A 119 7.75 10.15 10.93
CA TYR A 119 7.06 9.99 9.66
C TYR A 119 6.61 8.55 9.44
N ASN A 120 5.32 8.37 9.17
CA ASN A 120 4.70 7.09 8.90
C ASN A 120 3.79 7.24 7.68
N ASP A 121 3.99 6.37 6.68
CA ASP A 121 3.13 6.34 5.49
C ASP A 121 2.91 4.92 4.94
N TRP A 122 2.44 4.06 5.82
CA TRP A 122 2.17 2.64 5.56
C TRP A 122 1.30 2.33 4.34
N ASN A 123 0.43 3.28 3.95
CA ASN A 123 -0.52 3.08 2.87
C ASN A 123 -0.09 3.79 1.57
N ALA A 124 0.98 4.57 1.59
CA ALA A 124 1.43 5.25 0.37
C ALA A 124 2.05 4.31 -0.65
N ARG A 125 1.88 4.73 -1.90
CA ARG A 125 2.54 4.20 -3.07
C ARG A 125 3.29 5.33 -3.72
N TYR A 126 4.57 5.09 -3.97
CA TYR A 126 5.48 6.02 -4.61
C TYR A 126 5.86 5.46 -5.96
N THR A 127 5.72 6.29 -6.98
CA THR A 127 6.26 6.00 -8.31
C THR A 127 7.29 7.06 -8.63
N TYR A 128 8.53 6.61 -8.82
CA TYR A 128 9.65 7.48 -9.16
C TYR A 128 10.04 7.26 -10.62
N PHE A 129 10.09 8.34 -11.38
CA PHE A 129 10.63 8.31 -12.73
C PHE A 129 12.12 7.95 -12.67
N ILE A 130 12.57 7.10 -13.59
CA ILE A 130 13.98 6.74 -13.71
C ILE A 130 14.54 7.44 -14.95
N PRO A 131 15.39 8.46 -14.77
CA PRO A 131 16.06 9.11 -15.89
C PRO A 131 16.88 8.10 -16.70
N MET A 132 16.75 8.16 -18.03
CA MET A 132 17.35 7.17 -18.92
C MET A 132 18.88 7.22 -18.86
N GLU A 133 19.43 8.40 -18.60
CA GLU A 133 20.87 8.65 -18.41
C GLU A 133 21.46 7.91 -17.19
N PHE A 134 20.64 7.52 -16.21
CA PHE A 134 21.10 6.77 -15.04
C PHE A 134 21.16 5.28 -15.29
N ILE A 135 20.68 4.80 -16.44
CA ILE A 135 20.55 3.37 -16.74
C ILE A 135 21.62 2.91 -17.70
N ASN A 136 22.23 1.77 -17.36
CA ASN A 136 23.04 0.98 -18.27
C ASN A 136 22.14 0.11 -19.16
N LEU A 137 21.87 0.57 -20.39
CA LEU A 137 20.97 -0.11 -21.33
C LEU A 137 21.43 -1.53 -21.73
N ASN A 138 22.74 -1.77 -21.72
CA ASN A 138 23.34 -3.00 -22.26
C ASN A 138 24.05 -3.83 -21.19
N GLY A 139 23.87 -3.49 -19.91
CA GLY A 139 24.55 -4.18 -18.83
C GLY A 139 23.75 -4.21 -17.54
N GLU A 140 24.45 -4.56 -16.47
CA GLU A 140 23.89 -4.63 -15.13
C GLU A 140 23.57 -3.22 -14.62
N ASN A 141 22.42 -3.10 -13.97
CA ASN A 141 22.00 -1.94 -13.22
C ASN A 141 21.85 -2.32 -11.74
N LYS A 142 22.02 -1.36 -10.86
CA LYS A 142 21.88 -1.53 -9.42
C LYS A 142 20.85 -0.57 -8.87
N ILE A 143 19.95 -1.10 -8.05
CA ILE A 143 19.02 -0.33 -7.23
C ILE A 143 19.44 -0.43 -5.77
N ASP A 144 19.49 0.72 -5.10
CA ASP A 144 19.72 0.84 -3.66
C ASP A 144 18.53 1.58 -3.03
N ILE A 145 17.93 0.99 -2.01
CA ILE A 145 16.86 1.61 -1.21
C ILE A 145 17.34 1.71 0.24
N TYR A 146 17.46 2.93 0.73
CA TYR A 146 17.74 3.22 2.13
C TYR A 146 16.41 3.45 2.81
N MET A 147 16.17 2.77 3.93
CA MET A 147 14.95 2.86 4.72
C MET A 147 15.31 3.18 6.15
N LYS A 148 14.54 4.05 6.78
CA LYS A 148 14.51 4.13 8.23
C LYS A 148 13.78 2.94 8.81
N SER A 149 14.28 2.45 9.93
CA SER A 149 13.69 1.34 10.67
C SER A 149 13.80 1.63 12.16
N SER A 150 12.67 1.76 12.84
CA SER A 150 12.63 1.77 14.31
C SER A 150 12.20 0.41 14.87
N TYR A 151 11.27 -0.26 14.18
CA TYR A 151 10.71 -1.56 14.55
C TYR A 151 10.47 -2.48 13.35
N GLU A 152 10.41 -1.91 12.14
CA GLU A 152 10.09 -2.62 10.91
C GLU A 152 10.84 -2.02 9.74
N TYR A 153 11.12 -2.89 8.76
CA TYR A 153 11.77 -2.53 7.51
C TYR A 153 11.24 -3.40 6.38
N GLY A 154 11.46 -2.96 5.14
CA GLY A 154 10.93 -3.61 3.95
C GLY A 154 9.64 -2.97 3.46
N SER A 155 8.97 -3.68 2.57
CA SER A 155 7.84 -3.22 1.78
C SER A 155 6.66 -4.16 1.96
N SER A 156 5.50 -3.62 2.31
CA SER A 156 4.24 -4.39 2.36
C SER A 156 3.63 -4.60 0.98
N GLN A 157 4.16 -3.94 -0.06
CA GLN A 157 3.69 -4.05 -1.44
C GLN A 157 4.80 -4.51 -2.39
N GLU A 158 4.40 -4.94 -3.59
CA GLU A 158 5.34 -5.33 -4.65
C GLU A 158 6.17 -4.13 -5.10
N ILE A 159 7.45 -4.37 -5.35
CA ILE A 159 8.38 -3.42 -5.93
C ILE A 159 8.75 -3.91 -7.32
N PHE A 160 8.63 -3.05 -8.32
CA PHE A 160 8.91 -3.41 -9.70
C PHE A 160 9.23 -2.19 -10.56
N ILE A 161 9.97 -2.43 -11.65
CA ILE A 161 10.26 -1.41 -12.68
C ILE A 161 9.42 -1.73 -13.91
N GLY A 162 8.83 -0.71 -14.51
CA GLY A 162 8.09 -0.85 -15.77
C GLY A 162 7.96 0.46 -16.52
N LYS A 163 7.14 0.47 -17.56
CA LYS A 163 6.85 1.67 -18.34
C LYS A 163 6.15 2.71 -17.47
N ALA A 164 6.70 3.92 -17.38
CA ALA A 164 6.21 5.00 -16.53
C ALA A 164 4.71 5.27 -16.76
N ASN A 165 4.29 5.34 -18.02
CA ASN A 165 2.89 5.57 -18.37
C ASN A 165 1.94 4.47 -17.87
N ASP A 166 2.39 3.21 -17.84
CA ASP A 166 1.58 2.10 -17.36
C ASP A 166 1.52 2.08 -15.84
N LEU A 167 2.62 2.40 -15.17
CA LEU A 167 2.69 2.52 -13.70
C LEU A 167 1.80 3.66 -13.21
N ILE A 168 1.89 4.86 -13.80
CA ILE A 168 1.03 6.00 -13.43
C ILE A 168 -0.46 5.66 -13.61
N LYS A 169 -0.81 4.98 -14.71
CA LYS A 169 -2.20 4.51 -14.93
C LYS A 169 -2.61 3.48 -13.88
N LYS A 170 -1.72 2.54 -13.53
CA LYS A 170 -1.95 1.53 -12.49
C LYS A 170 -2.16 2.18 -11.13
N ASP A 171 -1.32 3.12 -10.72
CA ASP A 171 -1.44 3.82 -9.44
C ASP A 171 -2.71 4.66 -9.35
N LYS A 172 -3.03 5.42 -10.40
CA LYS A 172 -4.29 6.18 -10.45
C LYS A 172 -5.50 5.27 -10.32
N PHE A 173 -5.46 4.10 -10.97
CA PHE A 173 -6.51 3.10 -10.86
C PHE A 173 -6.59 2.52 -9.44
N MET A 174 -5.46 2.10 -8.86
CA MET A 174 -5.42 1.53 -7.50
C MET A 174 -5.89 2.53 -6.45
N ASN A 175 -5.47 3.80 -6.55
CA ASN A 175 -5.95 4.86 -5.66
C ASN A 175 -7.46 5.06 -5.79
N SER A 176 -8.00 5.11 -7.02
CA SER A 176 -9.44 5.20 -7.23
C SER A 176 -10.19 3.98 -6.68
N TYR A 177 -9.62 2.78 -6.82
CA TYR A 177 -10.17 1.55 -6.30
C TYR A 177 -10.23 1.56 -4.76
N PHE A 178 -9.13 1.84 -4.09
CA PHE A 178 -9.09 1.91 -2.61
C PHE A 178 -10.00 3.01 -2.07
N MET A 179 -10.02 4.20 -2.68
CA MET A 179 -10.94 5.26 -2.30
C MET A 179 -12.40 4.80 -2.38
N SER A 180 -12.75 4.01 -3.39
CA SER A 180 -14.11 3.47 -3.55
C SER A 180 -14.44 2.42 -2.48
N ILE A 181 -13.48 1.57 -2.12
CA ILE A 181 -13.64 0.63 -1.00
C ILE A 181 -13.84 1.39 0.31
N TYR A 182 -12.97 2.35 0.63
CA TYR A 182 -13.05 3.10 1.88
C TYR A 182 -14.34 3.90 1.99
N PHE A 183 -14.78 4.52 0.89
CA PHE A 183 -16.07 5.19 0.83
C PHE A 183 -17.24 4.24 1.09
N SER A 184 -17.21 3.04 0.50
CA SER A 184 -18.23 2.01 0.72
C SER A 184 -18.27 1.55 2.18
N LEU A 185 -17.11 1.30 2.78
CA LEU A 185 -17.01 0.94 4.21
C LEU A 185 -17.50 2.07 5.13
N ALA A 186 -17.19 3.32 4.80
CA ALA A 186 -17.67 4.48 5.54
C ALA A 186 -19.20 4.58 5.50
N LEU A 187 -19.82 4.33 4.35
CA LEU A 187 -21.28 4.31 4.21
C LEU A 187 -21.92 3.20 5.05
N ILE A 188 -21.34 2.01 5.06
CA ILE A 188 -21.80 0.88 5.90
C ILE A 188 -21.74 1.26 7.38
N ASN A 189 -20.62 1.81 7.83
CA ASN A 189 -20.46 2.25 9.22
C ASN A 189 -21.47 3.34 9.60
N PHE A 190 -21.76 4.28 8.68
CA PHE A 190 -22.77 5.30 8.90
C PHE A 190 -24.17 4.71 9.06
N ILE A 191 -24.55 3.74 8.23
CA ILE A 191 -25.82 3.03 8.33
C ILE A 191 -25.94 2.29 9.66
N VAL A 192 -24.89 1.57 10.07
CA VAL A 192 -24.83 0.85 11.34
C VAL A 192 -24.97 1.83 12.52
N ALA A 193 -24.27 2.96 12.49
CA ALA A 193 -24.39 4.00 13.50
C ALA A 193 -25.82 4.56 13.58
N ALA A 194 -26.44 4.88 12.44
CA ALA A 194 -27.83 5.36 12.39
C ALA A 194 -28.82 4.35 12.98
N TYR A 195 -28.61 3.05 12.71
CA TYR A 195 -29.40 1.97 13.29
C TYR A 195 -29.26 1.93 14.83
N PHE A 196 -28.04 2.03 15.36
CA PHE A 196 -27.82 2.06 16.81
C PHE A 196 -28.43 3.29 17.48
N VAL A 197 -28.33 4.48 16.85
CA VAL A 197 -29.00 5.69 17.35
C VAL A 197 -30.52 5.52 17.39
N ASN A 198 -31.11 4.92 16.36
CA ASN A 198 -32.54 4.66 16.33
C ASN A 198 -32.97 3.66 17.43
N MET A 199 -32.23 2.56 17.59
CA MET A 199 -32.44 1.59 18.68
C MET A 199 -32.35 2.25 20.06
N TYR A 200 -31.35 3.10 20.28
CA TYR A 200 -31.20 3.84 21.53
C TYR A 200 -32.40 4.76 21.80
N ARG A 201 -32.86 5.51 20.78
CA ARG A 201 -34.07 6.34 20.89
C ARG A 201 -35.29 5.50 21.26
N LEU A 202 -35.53 4.41 20.55
CA LEU A 202 -36.66 3.51 20.82
C LEU A 202 -36.61 2.92 22.24
N ASN A 203 -35.43 2.50 22.71
CA ASN A 203 -35.27 2.00 24.09
C ASN A 203 -35.50 3.10 25.14
N LYS A 204 -35.03 4.33 24.90
CA LYS A 204 -35.30 5.47 25.80
C LYS A 204 -36.79 5.82 25.85
N PHE A 205 -37.49 5.74 24.72
CA PHE A 205 -38.96 5.90 24.69
C PHE A 205 -39.67 4.79 25.48
N ASN A 206 -39.20 3.54 25.38
CA ASN A 206 -39.78 2.43 26.14
C ASN A 206 -39.55 2.55 27.66
N LEU A 207 -38.41 3.08 28.11
CA LEU A 207 -38.15 3.33 29.54
C LEU A 207 -39.03 4.43 30.13
N ASN A 208 -39.42 5.43 29.33
CA ASN A 208 -40.35 6.49 29.75
C ASN A 208 -41.83 6.05 29.77
N TYR A 209 -42.15 4.83 29.31
CA TYR A 209 -43.50 4.28 29.23
C TYR A 209 -43.84 3.25 30.32
N SER A 210 -43.02 3.12 31.37
CA SER A 210 -43.44 2.48 32.63
C SER A 210 -43.75 3.52 33.72
N PRO A 211 -44.86 4.28 33.62
CA PRO A 211 -45.51 4.77 34.82
C PRO A 211 -46.23 3.58 35.47
N THR A 212 -45.74 3.18 36.65
CA THR A 212 -46.46 2.49 37.73
C THR A 212 -47.77 1.79 37.36
N LYS A 213 -47.81 0.46 37.45
CA LYS A 213 -49.01 -0.22 37.93
C LYS A 213 -48.77 -0.66 39.37
N ASN A 214 -49.34 0.12 40.29
CA ASN A 214 -49.80 -0.36 41.59
C ASN A 214 -50.88 -1.42 41.38
#